data_AF-A0A813LYZ3-F1
#
_entry.id   AF-A0A813LYZ3-F1
#
_cell.length_a   1.000
_cell.length_b   1.000
_cell.length_c   1.000
_cell.angle_alpha   90.00
_cell.angle_beta   90.00
_cell.angle_gamma   90.00
#
_symmetry.space_group_name_H-M   'P 1'
#
loop_
_entity.id
_entity.type
_entity.pdbx_description
1 polymer ?
#
loop_
_entity_poly.entity_id
_entity_poly.type
_entity_poly.pdbx_seq_one_letter_code
_entity_poly.pdbx_strand_id
1 'polypeptide(L)'
;MHYSNAVPQLVQYDSIYSSILCSVCSCYRSCQLFTTNYCCSPLTKHRKRQVCDSCIHQHVLSKLYSCLTSCIACPEFNCSANLSQSAICDILLKYRSNDLLNDYLREQQWEGKNDEWIKRFATRCPGCNAPIEKNGGCDEMICIRCQTHFYWSRAKRYFHETIKYEYQSFYIIHPVIDGIILVFVLLFLIFCAVMFFK
;
A
#
# COMPACT_ATOMS: atom_id res chain seq x y z
N MET A 1 -34.25 -76.79 12.20
CA MET A 1 -33.47 -76.16 11.11
C MET A 1 -33.26 -74.70 11.50
N HIS A 2 -32.03 -74.37 11.88
CA HIS A 2 -31.66 -73.07 12.43
C HIS A 2 -31.61 -72.02 11.34
N TYR A 3 -32.36 -70.92 11.52
CA TYR A 3 -32.18 -69.69 10.75
C TYR A 3 -30.98 -68.93 11.31
N SER A 4 -29.85 -68.98 10.60
CA SER A 4 -28.69 -68.14 10.90
C SER A 4 -28.88 -66.79 10.23
N ASN A 5 -29.10 -65.76 11.06
CA ASN A 5 -29.03 -64.36 10.69
C ASN A 5 -27.57 -64.00 10.36
N ALA A 6 -27.26 -63.81 9.07
CA ALA A 6 -26.00 -63.21 8.66
C ALA A 6 -26.15 -61.67 8.72
N VAL A 7 -25.58 -61.08 9.76
CA VAL A 7 -25.34 -59.63 9.85
C VAL A 7 -24.29 -59.27 8.80
N PRO A 8 -24.55 -58.33 7.87
CA PRO A 8 -23.51 -57.88 6.94
C PRO A 8 -22.43 -57.15 7.73
N GLN A 9 -21.20 -57.64 7.58
CA GLN A 9 -20.00 -57.07 8.18
C GLN A 9 -19.82 -55.60 7.76
N LEU A 10 -19.49 -54.76 8.74
CA LEU A 10 -19.12 -53.36 8.58
C LEU A 10 -17.98 -53.24 7.57
N VAL A 11 -18.27 -52.67 6.41
CA VAL A 11 -17.27 -52.23 5.45
C VAL A 11 -16.53 -51.03 6.04
N GLN A 12 -15.24 -51.20 6.38
CA GLN A 12 -14.32 -50.11 6.68
C GLN A 12 -14.19 -49.21 5.44
N TYR A 13 -14.81 -48.04 5.48
CA TYR A 13 -14.73 -47.01 4.45
C TYR A 13 -13.73 -45.94 4.89
N ASP A 14 -12.44 -46.29 4.89
CA ASP A 14 -11.37 -45.35 5.25
C ASP A 14 -11.00 -44.42 4.07
N SER A 15 -10.98 -43.12 4.36
CA SER A 15 -10.06 -42.09 3.83
C SER A 15 -10.46 -41.09 2.72
N ILE A 16 -11.72 -40.92 2.31
CA ILE A 16 -12.03 -39.95 1.21
C ILE A 16 -12.64 -38.60 1.66
N TYR A 17 -13.19 -38.46 2.87
CA TYR A 17 -13.69 -37.15 3.35
C TYR A 17 -13.48 -36.96 4.86
N SER A 18 -12.26 -36.64 5.28
CA SER A 18 -12.07 -36.15 6.65
C SER A 18 -12.66 -34.74 6.78
N SER A 19 -13.62 -34.58 7.68
CA SER A 19 -14.16 -33.28 8.05
C SER A 19 -13.50 -32.79 9.34
N ILE A 20 -13.26 -31.49 9.43
CA ILE A 20 -12.65 -30.82 10.58
C ILE A 20 -13.63 -29.76 11.08
N LEU A 21 -13.81 -29.68 12.40
CA LEU A 21 -14.61 -28.64 13.04
C LEU A 21 -13.84 -27.32 13.02
N CYS A 22 -14.44 -26.28 12.43
CA CYS A 22 -13.89 -24.93 12.45
C CYS A 22 -14.12 -24.26 13.82
N SER A 23 -13.08 -23.70 14.43
CA SER A 23 -13.16 -23.02 15.73
C SER A 23 -13.91 -21.68 15.69
N VAL A 24 -14.07 -21.07 14.51
CA VAL A 24 -14.77 -19.77 14.35
C VAL A 24 -16.24 -19.96 14.02
N CYS A 25 -16.58 -20.72 12.98
CA CYS A 25 -17.99 -20.90 12.58
C CYS A 25 -18.67 -22.12 13.21
N SER A 26 -17.94 -22.95 13.96
CA SER A 26 -18.46 -24.18 14.58
C SER A 26 -19.10 -25.17 13.58
N CYS A 27 -18.75 -25.07 12.30
CA CYS A 27 -19.20 -26.01 11.27
C CYS A 27 -18.12 -27.04 10.95
N TYR A 28 -18.55 -28.28 10.64
CA TYR A 28 -17.71 -29.26 9.99
C TYR A 28 -17.46 -28.86 8.52
N ARG A 29 -16.20 -28.91 8.11
CA ARG A 29 -15.72 -28.52 6.78
C ARG A 29 -14.73 -29.54 6.25
N SER A 30 -14.63 -29.66 4.92
CA SER A 30 -13.61 -30.51 4.29
C SER A 30 -12.21 -30.13 4.77
N CYS A 31 -11.37 -31.12 5.08
CA CYS A 31 -9.99 -30.89 5.52
C CYS A 31 -9.17 -30.02 4.56
N GLN A 32 -9.51 -30.02 3.26
CA GLN A 32 -8.88 -29.17 2.24
C GLN A 32 -9.02 -27.67 2.54
N LEU A 33 -10.04 -27.25 3.30
CA LEU A 33 -10.25 -25.86 3.70
C LEU A 33 -9.40 -25.43 4.91
N PHE A 34 -8.46 -26.26 5.36
CA PHE A 34 -7.56 -25.97 6.49
C PHE A 34 -6.08 -26.10 6.12
N THR A 35 -5.76 -26.39 4.85
CA THR A 35 -4.38 -26.67 4.41
C THR A 35 -3.61 -25.41 4.01
N THR A 36 -4.30 -24.32 3.67
CA THR A 36 -3.65 -23.10 3.21
C THR A 36 -2.90 -22.41 4.35
N ASN A 37 -1.65 -22.01 4.16
CA ASN A 37 -0.90 -21.26 5.17
C ASN A 37 -0.93 -19.77 4.82
N TYR A 38 -1.91 -19.05 5.37
CA TYR A 38 -2.03 -17.60 5.20
C TYR A 38 -1.23 -16.80 6.24
N CYS A 39 -0.85 -17.43 7.34
CA CYS A 39 -0.06 -16.84 8.39
C CYS A 39 1.22 -17.65 8.58
N CYS A 40 2.25 -16.92 9.00
CA CYS A 40 3.57 -17.44 9.35
C CYS A 40 4.41 -17.85 8.11
N SER A 41 5.74 -17.72 8.25
CA SER A 41 6.71 -17.82 7.15
C SER A 41 6.98 -19.30 6.75
N PRO A 42 7.86 -19.59 5.78
CA PRO A 42 8.28 -20.97 5.53
C PRO A 42 8.80 -21.70 6.79
N LEU A 43 9.29 -20.95 7.78
CA LEU A 43 9.92 -21.44 9.02
C LEU A 43 8.98 -21.55 10.22
N THR A 44 7.80 -20.93 10.15
CA THR A 44 6.80 -20.95 11.22
C THR A 44 5.49 -21.31 10.56
N LYS A 45 4.94 -22.50 10.83
CA LYS A 45 3.66 -22.92 10.24
C LYS A 45 2.76 -23.39 11.36
N HIS A 46 1.46 -23.20 11.20
CA HIS A 46 0.52 -23.93 12.03
C HIS A 46 0.69 -25.43 11.75
N ARG A 47 0.96 -26.22 12.79
CA ARG A 47 1.01 -27.69 12.65
C ARG A 47 -0.31 -28.25 12.14
N LYS A 48 -1.43 -27.65 12.58
CA LYS A 48 -2.78 -27.92 12.12
C LYS A 48 -3.62 -26.66 12.32
N ARG A 49 -4.32 -26.21 11.28
CA ARG A 49 -5.26 -25.09 11.39
C ARG A 49 -6.59 -25.55 11.98
N GLN A 50 -7.21 -24.67 12.76
CA GLN A 50 -8.53 -24.88 13.36
C GLN A 50 -9.55 -23.91 12.78
N VAL A 51 -9.12 -22.85 12.11
CA VAL A 51 -10.01 -21.93 11.38
C VAL A 51 -10.07 -22.38 9.92
N CYS A 52 -11.25 -22.44 9.31
CA CYS A 52 -11.39 -22.78 7.90
C CYS A 52 -11.11 -21.56 6.99
N ASP A 53 -10.71 -21.79 5.74
CA ASP A 53 -10.38 -20.75 4.75
C ASP A 53 -11.50 -19.72 4.57
N SER A 54 -12.77 -20.16 4.63
CA SER A 54 -13.91 -19.25 4.52
C SER A 54 -14.01 -18.30 5.71
N CYS A 55 -13.71 -18.77 6.93
CA CYS A 55 -13.69 -17.90 8.11
C CYS A 55 -12.50 -16.94 8.07
N ILE A 56 -11.34 -17.37 7.56
CA ILE A 56 -10.20 -16.46 7.34
C ILE A 56 -10.56 -15.38 6.33
N HIS A 57 -11.21 -15.74 5.21
CA HIS A 57 -11.68 -14.77 4.23
C HIS A 57 -12.61 -13.75 4.86
N GLN A 58 -13.64 -14.19 5.59
CA GLN A 58 -14.58 -13.28 6.26
C GLN A 58 -13.89 -12.38 7.30
N HIS A 59 -12.92 -12.90 8.04
CA HIS A 59 -12.11 -12.11 8.97
C HIS A 59 -11.34 -11.01 8.24
N VAL A 60 -10.67 -11.34 7.13
CA VAL A 60 -9.97 -10.35 6.29
C VAL A 60 -10.94 -9.31 5.75
N LEU A 61 -12.08 -9.71 5.19
CA LEU A 61 -13.10 -8.79 4.69
C LEU A 61 -13.55 -7.81 5.78
N SER A 62 -13.91 -8.33 6.95
CA SER A 62 -14.39 -7.49 8.07
C SER A 62 -13.38 -6.41 8.46
N LYS A 63 -12.09 -6.75 8.51
CA LYS A 63 -11.02 -5.80 8.85
C LYS A 63 -10.77 -4.78 7.74
N LEU A 64 -10.78 -5.20 6.49
CA LEU A 64 -10.55 -4.30 5.36
C LEU A 64 -11.73 -3.35 5.11
N TYR A 65 -12.98 -3.83 5.21
CA TYR A 65 -14.15 -2.96 5.09
C TYR A 65 -14.24 -1.89 6.19
N SER A 66 -13.66 -2.14 7.36
CA SER A 66 -13.73 -1.20 8.49
C SER A 66 -12.75 -0.02 8.36
N CYS A 67 -11.53 -0.24 7.88
CA CYS A 67 -10.48 0.79 7.90
C CYS A 67 -9.37 0.59 6.85
N LEU A 68 -9.51 -0.36 5.92
CA LEU A 68 -8.51 -0.71 4.91
C LEU A 68 -7.07 -0.75 5.47
N THR A 69 -6.80 -1.73 6.33
CA THR A 69 -5.52 -1.85 7.07
C THR A 69 -4.66 -3.03 6.60
N SER A 70 -3.33 -2.87 6.63
CA SER A 70 -2.36 -3.94 6.39
C SER A 70 -2.05 -4.78 7.65
N CYS A 71 -2.47 -4.33 8.84
CA CYS A 71 -2.19 -5.04 10.09
C CYS A 71 -3.36 -5.97 10.47
N ILE A 72 -3.50 -7.09 9.76
CA ILE A 72 -4.55 -8.09 10.05
C ILE A 72 -3.92 -9.26 10.80
N ALA A 73 -4.25 -9.39 12.09
CA ALA A 73 -3.81 -10.53 12.91
C ALA A 73 -4.47 -11.84 12.48
N CYS A 74 -3.75 -12.95 12.64
CA CYS A 74 -4.28 -14.29 12.42
C CYS A 74 -5.44 -14.59 13.39
N PRO A 75 -6.56 -15.18 12.93
CA PRO A 75 -7.69 -15.53 13.79
C PRO A 75 -7.52 -16.85 14.56
N GLU A 76 -6.40 -17.57 14.39
CA GLU A 76 -6.13 -18.81 15.11
C GLU A 76 -5.82 -18.54 16.60
N PHE A 77 -6.27 -19.43 17.48
CA PHE A 77 -6.00 -19.31 18.91
C PHE A 77 -4.49 -19.36 19.20
N ASN A 78 -4.02 -18.50 20.11
CA ASN A 78 -2.60 -18.34 20.45
C ASN A 78 -1.69 -17.99 19.25
N CYS A 79 -2.24 -17.40 18.19
CA CYS A 79 -1.45 -16.86 17.09
C CYS A 79 -1.48 -15.33 17.10
N SER A 80 -0.34 -14.71 17.36
CA SER A 80 -0.19 -13.25 17.31
C SER A 80 0.44 -12.77 15.99
N ALA A 81 0.66 -13.66 15.03
CA ALA A 81 1.24 -13.29 13.74
C ALA A 81 0.25 -12.48 12.90
N ASN A 82 0.76 -11.48 12.18
CA ASN A 82 0.00 -10.79 11.15
C ASN A 82 0.02 -11.58 9.85
N LEU A 83 -1.07 -11.52 9.09
CA LEU A 83 -1.12 -11.98 7.72
C LEU A 83 -0.19 -11.12 6.87
N SER A 84 0.61 -11.75 6.01
CA SER A 84 1.45 -11.02 5.06
C SER A 84 0.59 -10.39 3.97
N GLN A 85 1.12 -9.36 3.29
CA GLN A 85 0.49 -8.78 2.12
C GLN A 85 0.17 -9.83 1.05
N SER A 86 1.12 -10.75 0.78
CA SER A 86 0.91 -11.86 -0.16
C SER A 86 -0.26 -12.75 0.24
N ALA A 87 -0.38 -13.09 1.53
CA ALA A 87 -1.47 -13.91 2.03
C ALA A 87 -2.82 -13.20 1.91
N ILE A 88 -2.89 -11.90 2.22
CA ILE A 88 -4.11 -11.10 2.03
C ILE A 88 -4.51 -11.09 0.55
N CYS A 89 -3.57 -10.85 -0.36
CA CYS A 89 -3.82 -10.91 -1.80
C CYS A 89 -4.33 -12.28 -2.26
N ASP A 90 -3.69 -13.37 -1.82
CA ASP A 90 -4.08 -14.75 -2.16
C ASP A 90 -5.49 -15.07 -1.67
N ILE A 91 -5.85 -14.63 -0.46
CA ILE A 91 -7.21 -14.78 0.09
C ILE A 91 -8.23 -14.05 -0.79
N LEU A 92 -7.98 -12.78 -1.10
CA LEU A 92 -8.93 -11.97 -1.87
C LEU A 92 -9.10 -12.50 -3.31
N LEU A 93 -8.00 -12.95 -3.94
CA LEU A 93 -8.03 -13.58 -5.26
C LEU A 93 -8.82 -14.91 -5.24
N LYS A 94 -8.51 -15.80 -4.29
CA LYS A 94 -9.17 -17.11 -4.17
C LYS A 94 -10.70 -16.99 -4.04
N TYR A 95 -11.16 -15.97 -3.33
CA TYR A 95 -12.58 -15.70 -3.09
C TYR A 95 -13.18 -14.62 -4.03
N ARG A 96 -12.48 -14.26 -5.11
CA ARG A 96 -12.93 -13.31 -6.15
C ARG A 96 -13.37 -11.94 -5.61
N SER A 97 -12.74 -11.46 -4.54
CA SER A 97 -12.99 -10.15 -3.93
C SER A 97 -12.16 -9.05 -4.62
N ASN A 98 -12.31 -8.92 -5.94
CA ASN A 98 -11.42 -8.12 -6.78
C ASN A 98 -11.47 -6.62 -6.47
N ASP A 99 -12.64 -6.06 -6.18
CA ASP A 99 -12.77 -4.64 -5.85
C ASP A 99 -11.97 -4.29 -4.59
N LEU A 100 -12.12 -5.10 -3.55
CA LEU A 100 -11.38 -4.93 -2.30
C LEU A 100 -9.88 -5.21 -2.46
N LEU A 101 -9.49 -6.15 -3.33
CA LEU A 101 -8.09 -6.37 -3.70
C LEU A 101 -7.48 -5.12 -4.34
N ASN A 102 -8.18 -4.52 -5.30
CA ASN A 102 -7.73 -3.29 -5.95
C ASN A 102 -7.61 -2.15 -4.94
N ASP A 103 -8.56 -2.02 -4.01
CA ASP A 103 -8.51 -1.00 -2.96
C ASP A 103 -7.32 -1.24 -2.03
N TYR A 104 -7.13 -2.48 -1.60
CA TYR A 104 -5.99 -2.88 -0.77
C TYR A 104 -4.65 -2.55 -1.46
N LEU A 105 -4.48 -2.93 -2.72
CA LEU A 105 -3.25 -2.65 -3.48
C LEU A 105 -3.00 -1.14 -3.65
N ARG A 106 -4.05 -0.34 -3.88
CA ARG A 106 -3.93 1.13 -3.91
C ARG A 106 -3.53 1.72 -2.57
N GLU A 107 -3.86 1.08 -1.46
CA GLU A 107 -3.39 1.50 -0.14
C GLU A 107 -1.92 1.11 0.09
N GLN A 108 -1.50 -0.07 -0.39
CA GLN A 108 -0.11 -0.53 -0.23
C GLN A 108 0.90 0.25 -1.08
N GLN A 109 0.48 0.97 -2.13
CA GLN A 109 1.39 1.76 -2.98
C GLN A 109 2.13 2.89 -2.23
N TRP A 110 1.71 3.21 -1.00
CA TRP A 110 2.36 4.18 -0.13
C TRP A 110 3.56 3.60 0.60
N GLU A 111 3.67 2.27 0.71
CA GLU A 111 4.82 1.63 1.34
C GLU A 111 6.10 1.94 0.54
N GLY A 112 7.09 2.54 1.22
CA GLY A 112 8.36 2.94 0.61
C GLY A 112 8.36 4.31 -0.08
N LYS A 113 7.21 5.00 -0.21
CA LYS A 113 7.19 6.41 -0.64
C LYS A 113 7.68 7.30 0.52
N ASN A 114 8.69 8.13 0.27
CA ASN A 114 9.22 9.05 1.26
C ASN A 114 8.30 10.27 1.47
N ASP A 115 8.52 11.00 2.56
CA ASP A 115 7.72 12.18 2.92
C ASP A 115 7.73 13.27 1.84
N GLU A 116 8.83 13.42 1.10
CA GLU A 116 8.96 14.40 0.02
C GLU A 116 8.03 14.08 -1.15
N TRP A 117 7.95 12.80 -1.53
CA TRP A 117 7.02 12.34 -2.56
C TRP A 117 5.58 12.61 -2.14
N ILE A 118 5.21 12.26 -0.91
CA ILE A 118 3.88 12.50 -0.36
C ILE A 118 3.55 14.00 -0.38
N LYS A 119 4.49 14.86 0.05
CA LYS A 119 4.31 16.32 0.03
C LYS A 119 4.04 16.86 -1.37
N ARG A 120 4.75 16.35 -2.37
CA ARG A 120 4.72 16.87 -3.74
C ARG A 120 3.50 16.37 -4.53
N PHE A 121 3.13 15.11 -4.36
CA PHE A 121 2.18 14.43 -5.25
C PHE A 121 0.87 14.00 -4.59
N ALA A 122 0.75 14.07 -3.26
CA ALA A 122 -0.46 13.68 -2.55
C ALA A 122 -1.19 14.87 -1.92
N THR A 123 -2.50 14.73 -1.73
CA THR A 123 -3.33 15.59 -0.87
C THR A 123 -3.88 14.81 0.31
N ARG A 124 -4.32 15.51 1.35
CA ARG A 124 -4.93 14.88 2.53
C ARG A 124 -6.41 14.66 2.29
N CYS A 125 -6.87 13.45 2.55
CA CYS A 125 -8.29 13.20 2.75
C CYS A 125 -8.83 14.10 3.88
N PRO A 126 -9.91 14.86 3.68
CA PRO A 126 -10.48 15.69 4.74
C PRO A 126 -11.13 14.88 5.87
N GLY A 127 -11.53 13.63 5.62
CA GLY A 127 -12.15 12.76 6.61
C GLY A 127 -11.13 12.05 7.51
N CYS A 128 -10.09 11.45 6.94
CA CYS A 128 -9.14 10.62 7.69
C CYS A 128 -7.68 11.04 7.59
N ASN A 129 -7.37 12.14 6.89
CA ASN A 129 -6.01 12.62 6.61
C ASN A 129 -5.10 11.63 5.85
N ALA A 130 -5.63 10.54 5.30
CA ALA A 130 -4.86 9.64 4.45
C ALA A 130 -4.33 10.39 3.22
N PRO A 131 -3.09 10.08 2.76
CA PRO A 131 -2.56 10.62 1.53
C PRO A 131 -3.34 10.05 0.33
N ILE A 132 -3.76 10.93 -0.57
CA ILE A 132 -4.47 10.58 -1.80
C ILE A 132 -3.68 11.15 -2.97
N GLU A 133 -3.29 10.28 -3.91
CA GLU A 133 -2.69 10.66 -5.18
C GLU A 133 -3.79 10.76 -6.23
N LYS A 134 -3.73 11.80 -7.08
CA LYS A 134 -4.66 11.94 -8.20
C LYS A 134 -4.10 11.18 -9.41
N ASN A 135 -4.79 10.14 -9.84
CA ASN A 135 -4.42 9.29 -10.98
C ASN A 135 -5.01 9.76 -12.33
N GLY A 136 -5.58 10.97 -12.38
CA GLY A 136 -6.19 11.59 -13.56
C GLY A 136 -7.64 12.02 -13.35
N GLY A 137 -8.27 12.62 -14.38
CA GLY A 137 -9.71 12.82 -14.45
C GLY A 137 -10.33 13.85 -13.48
N CYS A 138 -11.56 13.54 -13.05
CA CYS A 138 -12.54 14.39 -12.35
C CYS A 138 -11.98 15.11 -11.11
N ASP A 139 -12.60 16.23 -10.74
CA ASP A 139 -12.29 16.91 -9.47
C ASP A 139 -12.97 16.25 -8.28
N GLU A 140 -14.10 15.57 -8.47
CA GLU A 140 -14.78 14.82 -7.42
C GLU A 140 -14.06 13.51 -7.12
N MET A 141 -13.74 13.29 -5.85
CA MET A 141 -12.98 12.14 -5.35
C MET A 141 -13.69 11.49 -4.17
N ILE A 142 -13.49 10.19 -4.03
CA ILE A 142 -13.97 9.40 -2.88
C ILE A 142 -12.74 8.74 -2.24
N CYS A 143 -12.54 8.96 -0.94
CA CYS A 143 -11.46 8.30 -0.22
C CYS A 143 -11.75 6.81 -0.03
N ILE A 144 -10.88 5.94 -0.53
CA ILE A 144 -11.06 4.48 -0.42
C ILE A 144 -11.03 3.97 1.04
N ARG A 145 -10.35 4.70 1.93
CA ARG A 145 -10.17 4.31 3.33
C ARG A 145 -11.37 4.67 4.22
N CYS A 146 -11.94 5.86 4.04
CA CYS A 146 -13.02 6.38 4.91
C CYS A 146 -14.29 6.75 4.16
N GLN A 147 -14.35 6.53 2.85
CA GLN A 147 -15.48 6.82 1.96
C GLN A 147 -15.92 8.29 1.94
N THR A 148 -15.09 9.22 2.46
CA THR A 148 -15.38 10.65 2.39
C THR A 148 -15.32 11.14 0.95
N HIS A 149 -16.42 11.72 0.47
CA HIS A 149 -16.49 12.47 -0.78
C HIS A 149 -15.86 13.85 -0.61
N PHE A 150 -15.02 14.27 -1.54
CA PHE A 150 -14.43 15.59 -1.53
C PHE A 150 -14.00 16.02 -2.93
N TYR A 151 -13.84 17.32 -3.13
CA TYR A 151 -13.26 17.89 -4.34
C TYR A 151 -11.74 18.04 -4.18
N TRP A 152 -10.97 17.54 -5.13
CA TRP A 152 -9.50 17.60 -5.11
C TRP A 152 -9.00 19.04 -5.02
N SER A 153 -9.60 19.96 -5.78
CA SER A 153 -9.31 21.40 -5.75
C SER A 153 -9.42 22.03 -4.35
N ARG A 154 -10.21 21.44 -3.44
CA ARG A 154 -10.45 21.93 -2.08
C ARG A 154 -9.69 21.13 -1.01
N ALA A 155 -8.97 20.08 -1.38
CA ALA A 155 -8.24 19.24 -0.43
C ALA A 155 -6.99 19.95 0.10
N LYS A 156 -6.70 19.79 1.40
CA LYS A 156 -5.49 20.35 2.01
C LYS A 156 -4.26 19.60 1.49
N ARG A 157 -3.27 20.34 0.99
CA ARG A 157 -1.98 19.78 0.60
C ARG A 157 -1.10 19.58 1.82
N TYR A 158 -0.21 18.59 1.77
CA TYR A 158 0.88 18.46 2.74
C TYR A 158 1.86 19.60 2.46
N PHE A 159 1.74 20.71 3.21
CA PHE A 159 2.56 21.93 3.14
C PHE A 159 3.52 22.01 1.95
N HIS A 160 3.13 22.78 0.94
CA HIS A 160 4.11 23.33 0.03
C HIS A 160 4.79 24.44 0.85
N GLU A 161 5.92 24.15 1.49
CA GLU A 161 6.90 25.22 1.60
C GLU A 161 7.20 25.58 0.15
N THR A 162 6.56 26.64 -0.33
CA THR A 162 7.16 27.42 -1.39
C THR A 162 8.50 27.82 -0.81
N ILE A 163 9.54 27.05 -1.12
CA ILE A 163 10.80 27.66 -1.44
C ILE A 163 10.41 28.64 -2.54
N LYS A 164 10.12 29.88 -2.15
CA LYS A 164 10.30 31.00 -3.05
C LYS A 164 11.75 30.82 -3.43
N TYR A 165 11.99 30.22 -4.59
CA TYR A 165 13.18 30.55 -5.33
C TYR A 165 13.01 32.04 -5.58
N GLU A 166 13.46 32.85 -4.60
CA GLU A 166 14.01 34.14 -4.93
C GLU A 166 15.02 33.78 -6.01
N TYR A 167 14.62 34.05 -7.24
CA TYR A 167 15.51 34.21 -8.35
C TYR A 167 16.41 35.36 -7.89
N GLN A 168 17.44 35.05 -7.09
CA GLN A 168 18.57 35.92 -6.98
C GLN A 168 19.00 36.08 -8.42
N SER A 169 18.71 37.27 -8.95
CA SER A 169 19.22 37.73 -10.22
C SER A 169 20.74 37.65 -10.11
N PHE A 170 21.28 36.46 -10.36
CA PHE A 170 22.62 36.32 -10.87
C PHE A 170 22.54 37.08 -12.17
N TYR A 171 22.96 38.34 -12.12
CA TYR A 171 23.47 39.03 -13.28
C TYR A 171 24.50 38.08 -13.87
N ILE A 172 24.09 37.28 -14.86
CA ILE A 172 25.01 36.69 -15.80
C ILE A 172 25.56 37.92 -16.51
N ILE A 173 26.61 38.49 -15.92
CA ILE A 173 27.48 39.43 -16.62
C ILE A 173 28.03 38.57 -17.73
N HIS A 174 27.36 38.65 -18.89
CA HIS A 174 27.73 37.91 -20.08
C HIS A 174 29.23 38.18 -20.29
N PRO A 175 30.08 37.20 -20.67
CA PRO A 175 31.53 37.37 -20.83
C PRO A 175 31.94 38.52 -21.78
N VAL A 176 30.97 39.12 -22.46
CA VAL A 176 31.08 40.33 -23.27
C VAL A 176 31.17 41.62 -22.44
N ILE A 177 30.45 41.74 -21.31
CA ILE A 177 30.45 42.96 -20.48
C ILE A 177 31.78 43.10 -19.74
N ASP A 178 32.32 42.02 -19.16
CA ASP A 178 33.66 42.04 -18.54
C ASP A 178 34.75 42.34 -19.57
N GLY A 179 34.63 41.82 -20.79
CA GLY A 179 35.55 42.13 -21.89
C GLY A 179 35.51 43.60 -22.30
N ILE A 180 34.31 44.21 -22.38
CA ILE A 180 34.15 45.62 -22.73
C ILE A 180 34.74 46.52 -21.64
N ILE A 181 34.50 46.21 -20.35
CA ILE A 181 35.07 46.98 -19.24
C ILE A 181 36.60 46.93 -19.27
N LEU A 182 37.20 45.76 -19.54
CA LEU A 182 38.66 45.63 -19.66
C LEU A 182 39.24 46.51 -20.78
N VAL A 183 38.58 46.54 -21.95
CA VAL A 183 39.03 47.37 -23.08
C VAL A 183 38.97 48.86 -22.74
N PHE A 184 37.89 49.32 -22.09
CA PHE A 184 37.79 50.72 -21.66
C PHE A 184 38.84 51.10 -20.62
N VAL A 185 39.14 50.22 -19.66
CA VAL A 185 40.19 50.44 -18.67
C VAL A 185 41.57 50.53 -19.35
N LEU A 186 41.87 49.63 -20.30
CA LEU A 186 43.14 49.66 -21.03
C LEU A 186 43.28 50.93 -21.89
N LEU A 187 42.23 51.34 -22.59
CA LEU A 187 42.25 52.57 -23.38
C LEU A 187 42.43 53.81 -22.51
N PHE A 188 41.82 53.85 -21.32
CA PHE A 188 42.01 54.93 -20.36
C PHE A 188 43.46 54.98 -19.85
N LEU A 189 44.05 53.83 -19.51
CA LEU A 189 45.45 53.77 -19.08
C LEU A 189 46.42 54.21 -20.18
N ILE A 190 46.16 53.81 -21.43
CA ILE A 190 46.94 54.27 -22.60
C ILE A 190 46.80 55.78 -22.77
N PHE A 191 45.58 56.32 -22.67
CA PHE A 191 45.34 57.76 -22.76
C PHE A 191 46.06 58.54 -21.64
N CYS A 192 45.98 58.07 -20.40
CA CYS A 192 46.73 58.65 -19.28
C CYS A 192 48.23 58.60 -19.52
N ALA A 193 48.78 57.47 -19.99
CA ALA A 193 50.20 57.37 -20.31
C ALA A 193 50.62 58.37 -21.39
N VAL A 194 49.83 58.52 -22.46
CA VAL A 194 50.10 59.51 -23.53
C VAL A 194 50.05 60.95 -23.02
N MET A 195 49.14 61.25 -22.08
CA MET A 195 49.04 62.59 -21.47
C MET A 195 50.15 62.88 -20.46
N PHE A 196 50.67 61.86 -19.76
CA PHE A 196 51.73 62.02 -18.76
C PHE A 196 53.15 61.98 -19.35
N PHE A 197 53.35 61.38 -20.53
CA PHE A 197 54.64 61.31 -21.23
C PHE A 197 54.78 62.33 -22.38
N LYS A 198 53.95 63.37 -22.40
CA LYS A 198 54.04 64.54 -23.28
C LYS A 198 54.43 65.77 -22.50
#